data_AF-A0A7X6X1V7-F1
#
_entry.id   AF-A0A7X6X1V7-F1
#
_cell.length_a   1.000
_cell.length_b   1.000
_cell.length_c   1.000
_cell.angle_alpha   90.00
_cell.angle_beta   90.00
_cell.angle_gamma   90.00
#
_symmetry.space_group_name_H-M   'P 1'
#
loop_
_entity.id
_entity.type
_entity.pdbx_description
1 polymer ?
#
loop_
_entity_poly.entity_id
_entity_poly.type
_entity_poly.pdbx_seq_one_letter_code
_entity_poly.pdbx_strand_id
1 'polypeptide(L)'
;MNKVKGIARYLVNRLVERTLNLSQGRNVGCFAFVDEDGYIAAHGELVDGGLNGIPLRMLLGKVTSMKGKSLIEGLKQLPDNTVFISSRPGKTGLITDVSGVDFFNLPLVNIGVKNKGLAGVGIIYPKAEYYDLATKSEELSLQTLTTCIMEEEKEVLRQTNQLGFRYLDVGEELEIVDLPEMPVVKKKFNGRDWSLPRRQVASLDGDFAQQLVSKSVEIGQGREVAGIGILDDEGRVRPHGRVVAGGIGFVPARLMASSAVDITGKSLYEIYAELVDPQAVIVHTHPGGTGVMHVGDAQAGPATWGRPIIAVGHSKDGRITGATVIETTDQLFDLADEDERLNLEFFEAETPETEAEIRNRKFAIAQEYTGLCKTIEIN
;
A
#
# COMPACT_ATOMS: atom_id res chain seq x y z
N MET A 1 13.86 -15.90 -9.19
CA MET A 1 12.61 -16.69 -9.15
C MET A 1 12.43 -17.37 -10.51
N ASN A 2 12.04 -18.65 -10.55
CA ASN A 2 11.75 -19.35 -11.81
C ASN A 2 10.46 -18.79 -12.45
N LYS A 3 10.37 -18.79 -13.79
CA LYS A 3 9.14 -18.41 -14.49
C LYS A 3 8.02 -19.38 -14.11
N VAL A 4 6.85 -18.87 -13.76
CA VAL A 4 5.67 -19.71 -13.48
C VAL A 4 5.16 -20.28 -14.79
N LYS A 5 5.08 -21.60 -14.87
CA LYS A 5 4.61 -22.34 -16.05
C LYS A 5 3.09 -22.46 -16.09
N GLY A 6 2.46 -22.61 -14.93
CA GLY A 6 1.01 -22.74 -14.82
C GLY A 6 0.51 -22.76 -13.38
N ILE A 7 -0.81 -22.79 -13.21
CA ILE A 7 -1.51 -22.86 -11.93
C ILE A 7 -2.38 -24.11 -11.88
N ALA A 8 -2.42 -24.76 -10.71
CA ALA A 8 -3.26 -25.93 -10.50
C ALA A 8 -4.76 -25.61 -10.65
N ARG A 9 -5.49 -26.41 -11.43
CA ARG A 9 -6.93 -26.24 -11.68
C ARG A 9 -7.76 -26.22 -10.40
N TYR A 10 -7.43 -27.08 -9.43
CA TYR A 10 -8.18 -27.16 -8.17
C TYR A 10 -8.14 -25.82 -7.40
N LEU A 11 -7.00 -25.11 -7.44
CA LEU A 11 -6.82 -23.81 -6.78
C LEU A 11 -7.66 -22.74 -7.48
N VAL A 12 -7.63 -22.72 -8.82
CA VAL A 12 -8.48 -21.82 -9.61
C VAL A 12 -9.96 -22.05 -9.29
N ASN A 13 -10.40 -23.32 -9.29
CA ASN A 13 -11.79 -23.67 -8.98
C ASN A 13 -12.21 -23.22 -7.59
N ARG A 14 -11.36 -23.40 -6.56
CA ARG A 14 -11.62 -22.94 -5.20
C ARG A 14 -11.82 -21.42 -5.11
N LEU A 15 -10.95 -20.66 -5.77
CA LEU A 15 -11.04 -19.19 -5.78
C LEU A 15 -12.30 -18.72 -6.52
N VAL A 16 -12.64 -19.34 -7.66
CA VAL A 16 -13.87 -19.07 -8.41
C VAL A 16 -15.08 -19.38 -7.55
N GLU A 17 -15.17 -20.59 -6.99
CA GLU A 17 -16.29 -21.03 -6.15
C GLU A 17 -16.47 -20.13 -4.94
N ARG A 18 -15.39 -19.82 -4.21
CA ARG A 18 -15.47 -18.90 -3.05
C ARG A 18 -15.97 -17.52 -3.47
N THR A 19 -15.50 -16.99 -4.61
CA THR A 19 -15.96 -15.69 -5.14
C THR A 19 -17.44 -15.71 -5.48
N LEU A 20 -17.95 -16.80 -6.05
CA LEU A 20 -19.37 -16.96 -6.34
C LEU A 20 -20.21 -17.05 -5.06
N ASN A 21 -19.68 -17.71 -4.03
CA ASN A 21 -20.34 -17.86 -2.74
C ASN A 21 -20.41 -16.53 -1.96
N LEU A 22 -19.37 -15.68 -2.03
CA LEU A 22 -19.40 -14.35 -1.40
C LEU A 22 -20.45 -13.42 -2.00
N SER A 23 -20.77 -13.59 -3.29
CA SER A 23 -21.65 -12.69 -4.05
C SER A 23 -21.16 -11.23 -3.99
N GLN A 24 -21.98 -10.27 -4.44
CA GLN A 24 -21.78 -8.82 -4.25
C GLN A 24 -20.49 -8.22 -4.87
N GLY A 25 -19.82 -8.94 -5.77
CA GLY A 25 -18.61 -8.44 -6.43
C GLY A 25 -17.37 -8.40 -5.52
N ARG A 26 -17.36 -9.18 -4.43
CA ARG A 26 -16.20 -9.30 -3.53
C ARG A 26 -15.15 -10.24 -4.12
N ASN A 27 -13.87 -9.85 -4.02
CA ASN A 27 -12.75 -10.69 -4.41
C ASN A 27 -12.35 -11.65 -3.28
N VAL A 28 -11.50 -12.62 -3.60
CA VAL A 28 -10.86 -13.56 -2.67
C VAL A 28 -9.39 -13.59 -3.03
N GLY A 29 -8.50 -13.65 -2.04
CA GLY A 29 -7.06 -13.76 -2.28
C GLY A 29 -6.36 -14.76 -1.38
N CYS A 30 -5.17 -15.17 -1.81
CA CYS A 30 -4.25 -15.94 -0.98
C CYS A 30 -2.81 -15.73 -1.47
N PHE A 31 -1.84 -15.96 -0.58
CA PHE A 31 -0.47 -16.23 -0.99
C PHE A 31 -0.34 -17.71 -1.35
N ALA A 32 0.28 -17.98 -2.49
CA ALA A 32 0.55 -19.30 -3.01
C ALA A 32 2.03 -19.49 -3.32
N PHE A 33 2.43 -20.73 -3.59
CA PHE A 33 3.84 -21.10 -3.66
C PHE A 33 4.12 -21.86 -4.95
N VAL A 34 5.18 -21.44 -5.63
CA VAL A 34 5.71 -22.10 -6.83
C VAL A 34 6.57 -23.28 -6.40
N ASP A 35 6.32 -24.45 -6.95
CA ASP A 35 7.13 -25.65 -6.73
C ASP A 35 8.42 -25.64 -7.56
N GLU A 36 9.23 -26.70 -7.42
CA GLU A 36 10.51 -26.84 -8.13
C GLU A 36 10.34 -26.95 -9.64
N ASP A 37 9.20 -27.49 -10.10
CA ASP A 37 8.86 -27.65 -11.50
C ASP A 37 8.32 -26.36 -12.14
N GLY A 38 8.04 -25.33 -11.34
CA GLY A 38 7.58 -24.02 -11.79
C GLY A 38 6.05 -23.87 -11.82
N TYR A 39 5.30 -24.72 -11.12
CA TYR A 39 3.85 -24.64 -11.03
C TYR A 39 3.39 -24.08 -9.69
N ILE A 40 2.29 -23.33 -9.72
CA ILE A 40 1.60 -22.92 -8.49
C ILE A 40 0.72 -24.08 -8.04
N ALA A 41 1.27 -24.90 -7.14
CA ALA A 41 0.66 -26.15 -6.70
C ALA A 41 0.20 -26.13 -5.23
N ALA A 42 0.69 -25.19 -4.41
CA ALA A 42 0.33 -25.08 -2.99
C ALA A 42 -0.10 -23.65 -2.63
N HIS A 43 -0.96 -23.50 -1.62
CA HIS A 43 -1.48 -22.20 -1.21
C HIS A 43 -1.71 -22.08 0.30
N GLY A 44 -1.62 -20.86 0.83
CA GLY A 44 -2.07 -20.51 2.17
C GLY A 44 -3.60 -20.38 2.24
N GLU A 45 -4.13 -20.08 3.42
CA GLU A 45 -5.59 -19.90 3.59
C GLU A 45 -6.13 -18.78 2.70
N LEU A 46 -7.35 -18.99 2.18
CA LEU A 46 -8.08 -17.96 1.44
C LEU A 46 -8.54 -16.86 2.40
N VAL A 47 -8.51 -15.62 1.92
CA VAL A 47 -9.02 -14.45 2.62
C VAL A 47 -10.00 -13.73 1.71
N ASP A 48 -11.19 -13.47 2.23
CA ASP A 48 -12.23 -12.77 1.50
C ASP A 48 -11.93 -11.27 1.43
N GLY A 49 -12.40 -10.62 0.38
CA GLY A 49 -12.34 -9.17 0.23
C GLY A 49 -13.33 -8.48 1.15
N GLY A 50 -12.90 -7.42 1.82
CA GLY A 50 -13.73 -6.50 2.60
C GLY A 50 -14.12 -5.25 1.80
N LEU A 51 -14.60 -4.23 2.51
CA LEU A 51 -15.06 -2.96 1.92
C LEU A 51 -13.99 -2.28 1.05
N ASN A 52 -12.72 -2.43 1.43
CA ASN A 52 -11.57 -1.79 0.79
C ASN A 52 -10.74 -2.78 -0.07
N GLY A 53 -11.32 -3.92 -0.45
CA GLY A 53 -10.61 -4.99 -1.16
C GLY A 53 -10.04 -6.06 -0.21
N ILE A 54 -8.99 -6.77 -0.61
CA ILE A 54 -8.41 -7.85 0.22
C ILE A 54 -7.69 -7.24 1.43
N PRO A 55 -8.07 -7.59 2.67
CA PRO A 55 -7.40 -7.12 3.88
C PRO A 55 -5.99 -7.71 3.94
N LEU A 56 -4.99 -6.85 3.73
CA LEU A 56 -3.61 -7.26 3.48
C LEU A 56 -2.92 -7.78 4.75
N ARG A 57 -3.24 -7.21 5.92
CA ARG A 57 -2.67 -7.69 7.19
C ARG A 57 -3.22 -9.06 7.54
N MET A 58 -4.52 -9.28 7.35
CA MET A 58 -5.16 -10.59 7.49
C MET A 58 -4.57 -11.61 6.50
N LEU A 59 -4.42 -11.23 5.22
CA LEU A 59 -3.82 -12.05 4.17
C LEU A 59 -2.40 -12.48 4.55
N LEU A 60 -1.53 -11.54 4.93
CA LEU A 60 -0.18 -11.83 5.40
C LEU A 60 -0.20 -12.68 6.66
N GLY A 61 -1.13 -12.44 7.59
CA GLY A 61 -1.28 -13.17 8.84
C GLY A 61 -1.60 -14.66 8.67
N LYS A 62 -2.08 -15.09 7.50
CA LYS A 62 -2.28 -16.50 7.15
C LYS A 62 -0.98 -17.25 6.91
N VAL A 63 0.08 -16.54 6.49
CA VAL A 63 1.36 -17.15 6.11
C VAL A 63 2.55 -16.59 6.88
N THR A 64 2.39 -15.52 7.65
CA THR A 64 3.45 -14.88 8.45
C THR A 64 2.95 -14.49 9.85
N SER A 65 3.85 -14.04 10.71
CA SER A 65 3.47 -13.37 11.96
C SER A 65 3.34 -11.86 11.71
N MET A 66 2.13 -11.33 11.91
CA MET A 66 1.77 -9.91 11.70
C MET A 66 1.56 -9.10 13.00
N LYS A 67 1.52 -9.78 14.16
CA LYS A 67 1.30 -9.10 15.43
C LYS A 67 2.41 -8.06 15.65
N GLY A 68 1.99 -6.82 15.88
CA GLY A 68 2.91 -5.71 16.12
C GLY A 68 3.81 -5.38 14.94
N LYS A 69 3.46 -5.73 13.70
CA LYS A 69 4.33 -5.51 12.51
C LYS A 69 3.62 -4.70 11.44
N SER A 70 4.38 -3.90 10.71
CA SER A 70 3.94 -3.21 9.49
C SER A 70 3.79 -4.17 8.31
N LEU A 71 3.12 -3.71 7.24
CA LEU A 71 2.98 -4.51 6.02
C LEU A 71 4.35 -4.89 5.44
N ILE A 72 5.31 -3.96 5.39
CA ILE A 72 6.64 -4.23 4.83
C ILE A 72 7.41 -5.29 5.63
N GLU A 73 7.32 -5.27 6.97
CA GLU A 73 7.90 -6.31 7.84
C GLU A 73 7.21 -7.67 7.65
N GLY A 74 5.91 -7.67 7.39
CA GLY A 74 5.16 -8.87 6.98
C GLY A 74 5.67 -9.44 5.66
N LEU A 75 5.79 -8.59 4.64
CA LEU A 75 6.25 -8.97 3.31
C LEU A 75 7.68 -9.51 3.31
N LYS A 76 8.57 -8.97 4.16
CA LYS A 76 9.96 -9.46 4.28
C LYS A 76 10.07 -10.90 4.81
N GLN A 77 9.00 -11.43 5.40
CA GLN A 77 8.95 -12.81 5.91
C GLN A 77 8.48 -13.84 4.87
N LEU A 78 7.93 -13.40 3.73
CA LEU A 78 7.47 -14.29 2.67
C LEU A 78 8.65 -15.02 2.02
N PRO A 79 8.51 -16.30 1.65
CA PRO A 79 9.54 -17.01 0.91
C PRO A 79 9.65 -16.51 -0.53
N ASP A 80 10.84 -16.64 -1.14
CA ASP A 80 11.13 -16.13 -2.49
C ASP A 80 10.29 -16.79 -3.61
N ASN A 81 9.65 -17.93 -3.34
CA ASN A 81 8.77 -18.64 -4.27
C ASN A 81 7.28 -18.25 -4.11
N THR A 82 6.99 -17.15 -3.42
CA THR A 82 5.62 -16.69 -3.18
C THR A 82 5.02 -16.00 -4.41
N VAL A 83 3.73 -16.23 -4.64
CA VAL A 83 2.88 -15.56 -5.64
C VAL A 83 1.62 -15.07 -4.92
N PHE A 84 1.14 -13.87 -5.25
CA PHE A 84 -0.15 -13.40 -4.75
C PHE A 84 -1.22 -13.68 -5.80
N ILE A 85 -2.25 -14.42 -5.40
CA ILE A 85 -3.39 -14.75 -6.25
C ILE A 85 -4.62 -14.02 -5.74
N SER A 86 -5.36 -13.39 -6.65
CA SER A 86 -6.66 -12.80 -6.34
C SER A 86 -7.70 -13.11 -7.41
N SER A 87 -8.93 -13.35 -7.00
CA SER A 87 -10.07 -13.37 -7.92
C SER A 87 -10.52 -11.94 -8.27
N ARG A 88 -11.09 -11.79 -9.46
CA ARG A 88 -11.56 -10.51 -10.00
C ARG A 88 -12.99 -10.68 -10.52
N PRO A 89 -14.01 -10.54 -9.65
CA PRO A 89 -15.41 -10.63 -10.07
C PRO A 89 -15.74 -9.54 -11.10
N GLY A 90 -16.49 -9.92 -12.14
CA GLY A 90 -16.84 -9.04 -13.26
C GLY A 90 -15.72 -8.81 -14.27
N LYS A 91 -14.56 -9.46 -14.14
CA LYS A 91 -13.38 -9.28 -15.02
C LYS A 91 -12.94 -10.62 -15.64
N THR A 92 -12.12 -10.55 -16.68
CA THR A 92 -11.62 -11.72 -17.43
C THR A 92 -10.30 -12.29 -16.91
N GLY A 93 -9.70 -11.68 -15.89
CA GLY A 93 -8.35 -12.02 -15.41
C GLY A 93 -7.25 -11.11 -15.97
N LEU A 94 -7.62 -10.22 -16.92
CA LEU A 94 -6.73 -9.17 -17.42
C LEU A 94 -6.21 -8.30 -16.27
N ILE A 95 -4.91 -8.05 -16.28
CA ILE A 95 -4.23 -7.13 -15.37
C ILE A 95 -4.05 -5.80 -16.10
N THR A 96 -4.51 -4.71 -15.51
CA THR A 96 -4.58 -3.38 -16.15
C THR A 96 -3.87 -2.30 -15.34
N ASP A 97 -2.99 -2.69 -14.43
CA ASP A 97 -2.15 -1.82 -13.64
C ASP A 97 -0.92 -2.60 -13.14
N VAL A 98 0.07 -1.87 -12.66
CA VAL A 98 1.35 -2.40 -12.16
C VAL A 98 1.51 -2.21 -10.64
N SER A 99 0.49 -1.67 -9.95
CA SER A 99 0.60 -1.24 -8.55
C SER A 99 0.91 -2.40 -7.61
N GLY A 100 0.31 -3.55 -7.84
CA GLY A 100 0.53 -4.71 -6.97
C GLY A 100 1.92 -5.34 -7.14
N VAL A 101 2.48 -5.41 -8.37
CA VAL A 101 3.84 -5.93 -8.57
C VAL A 101 4.87 -4.98 -8.02
N ASP A 102 4.60 -3.67 -8.10
CA ASP A 102 5.44 -2.65 -7.50
C ASP A 102 5.43 -2.74 -5.96
N PHE A 103 4.24 -2.83 -5.36
CA PHE A 103 4.09 -2.89 -3.91
C PHE A 103 4.65 -4.18 -3.31
N PHE A 104 4.34 -5.34 -3.88
CA PHE A 104 4.69 -6.63 -3.28
C PHE A 104 6.04 -7.20 -3.76
N ASN A 105 6.55 -6.76 -4.93
CA ASN A 105 7.73 -7.31 -5.61
C ASN A 105 7.69 -8.84 -5.82
N LEU A 106 6.52 -9.36 -6.15
CA LEU A 106 6.28 -10.78 -6.43
C LEU A 106 5.28 -10.94 -7.59
N PRO A 107 5.25 -12.10 -8.27
CA PRO A 107 4.28 -12.31 -9.33
C PRO A 107 2.85 -12.21 -8.80
N LEU A 108 1.97 -11.61 -9.59
CA LEU A 108 0.54 -11.53 -9.29
C LEU A 108 -0.26 -12.34 -10.28
N VAL A 109 -1.22 -13.10 -9.78
CA VAL A 109 -2.18 -13.86 -10.59
C VAL A 109 -3.58 -13.31 -10.36
N ASN A 110 -4.24 -12.90 -11.43
CA ASN A 110 -5.63 -12.47 -11.41
C ASN A 110 -6.51 -13.54 -12.06
N ILE A 111 -7.49 -14.06 -11.30
CA ILE A 111 -8.47 -15.02 -11.78
C ILE A 111 -9.77 -14.28 -12.09
N GLY A 112 -10.12 -14.18 -13.37
CA GLY A 112 -11.37 -13.55 -13.79
C GLY A 112 -12.59 -14.41 -13.50
N VAL A 113 -13.63 -13.81 -12.93
CA VAL A 113 -14.92 -14.47 -12.68
C VAL A 113 -16.04 -13.70 -13.37
N LYS A 114 -16.65 -14.29 -14.40
CA LYS A 114 -17.80 -13.73 -15.15
C LYS A 114 -18.85 -14.80 -15.40
N ASN A 115 -20.11 -14.39 -15.55
CA ASN A 115 -21.22 -15.28 -15.91
C ASN A 115 -21.29 -16.56 -15.05
N LYS A 116 -21.02 -16.41 -13.74
CA LYS A 116 -20.99 -17.50 -12.75
C LYS A 116 -19.91 -18.57 -12.99
N GLY A 117 -18.81 -18.23 -13.66
CA GLY A 117 -17.71 -19.15 -13.90
C GLY A 117 -16.37 -18.46 -14.12
N LEU A 118 -15.37 -19.28 -14.40
CA LEU A 118 -14.03 -18.83 -14.78
C LEU A 118 -14.08 -18.13 -16.14
N ALA A 119 -13.46 -16.96 -16.23
CA ALA A 119 -13.33 -16.19 -17.47
C ALA A 119 -11.92 -16.23 -18.07
N GLY A 120 -10.89 -16.39 -17.23
CA GLY A 120 -9.50 -16.42 -17.64
C GLY A 120 -8.57 -16.21 -16.45
N VAL A 121 -7.28 -16.49 -16.64
CA VAL A 121 -6.25 -16.33 -15.62
C VAL A 121 -5.08 -15.57 -16.22
N GLY A 122 -4.78 -14.40 -15.65
CA GLY A 122 -3.63 -13.58 -16.05
C GLY A 122 -2.54 -13.60 -14.99
N ILE A 123 -1.29 -13.44 -15.42
CA ILE A 123 -0.13 -13.25 -14.57
C ILE A 123 0.67 -12.01 -14.99
N ILE A 124 1.18 -11.28 -14.01
CA ILE A 124 2.18 -10.22 -14.22
C ILE A 124 3.40 -10.52 -13.35
N TYR A 125 4.58 -10.28 -13.91
CA TYR A 125 5.85 -10.47 -13.22
C TYR A 125 6.43 -9.14 -12.76
N PRO A 126 7.16 -9.11 -11.63
CA PRO A 126 7.91 -7.94 -11.22
C PRO A 126 9.03 -7.66 -12.25
N LYS A 127 9.04 -6.45 -12.84
CA LYS A 127 10.03 -6.00 -13.83
C LYS A 127 10.35 -4.53 -13.61
N ALA A 128 11.62 -4.16 -13.81
CA ALA A 128 12.10 -2.78 -13.68
C ALA A 128 11.23 -1.77 -14.46
N GLU A 129 10.92 -2.09 -15.72
CA GLU A 129 10.07 -1.24 -16.58
C GLU A 129 8.67 -0.99 -16.00
N TYR A 130 8.11 -1.93 -15.23
CA TYR A 130 6.78 -1.78 -14.62
C TYR A 130 6.81 -0.88 -13.39
N TYR A 131 7.93 -0.85 -12.66
CA TYR A 131 8.10 0.09 -11.55
C TYR A 131 8.29 1.52 -12.07
N ASP A 132 8.99 1.69 -13.19
CA ASP A 132 9.11 2.98 -13.85
C ASP A 132 7.74 3.45 -14.41
N LEU A 133 6.90 2.53 -14.88
CA LEU A 133 5.50 2.84 -15.22
C LEU A 133 4.71 3.32 -14.00
N ALA A 134 4.87 2.68 -12.84
CA ALA A 134 4.23 3.11 -11.60
C ALA A 134 4.68 4.53 -11.21
N THR A 135 5.97 4.84 -11.31
CA THR A 135 6.49 6.20 -11.10
C THR A 135 5.82 7.19 -12.04
N LYS A 136 5.78 6.88 -13.35
CA LYS A 136 5.17 7.76 -14.35
C LYS A 136 3.68 7.97 -14.08
N SER A 137 2.97 6.97 -13.56
CA SER A 137 1.58 7.07 -13.14
C SER A 137 1.40 8.09 -12.00
N GLU A 138 2.25 8.05 -10.97
CA GLU A 138 2.23 9.03 -9.88
C GLU A 138 2.55 10.44 -10.39
N GLU A 139 3.56 10.59 -11.25
CA GLU A 139 3.94 11.87 -11.86
C GLU A 139 2.79 12.49 -12.68
N LEU A 140 2.16 11.70 -13.56
CA LEU A 140 1.03 12.17 -14.36
C LEU A 140 -0.16 12.59 -13.49
N SER A 141 -0.45 11.82 -12.43
CA SER A 141 -1.51 12.16 -11.48
C SER A 141 -1.26 13.52 -10.81
N LEU A 142 -0.01 13.81 -10.45
CA LEU A 142 0.36 15.11 -9.91
C LEU A 142 0.30 16.21 -10.98
N GLN A 143 0.78 15.93 -12.20
CA GLN A 143 0.76 16.89 -13.29
C GLN A 143 -0.66 17.37 -13.59
N THR A 144 -1.64 16.47 -13.62
CA THR A 144 -3.06 16.83 -13.78
C THR A 144 -3.55 17.83 -12.74
N LEU A 145 -3.04 17.77 -11.51
CA LEU A 145 -3.39 18.71 -10.44
C LEU A 145 -2.67 20.06 -10.57
N THR A 146 -1.54 20.11 -11.29
CA THR A 146 -0.68 21.30 -11.38
C THR A 146 -0.88 22.13 -12.64
N THR A 147 -1.36 21.52 -13.73
CA THR A 147 -1.54 22.21 -15.00
C THR A 147 -2.58 23.31 -14.86
N CYS A 148 -2.21 24.52 -15.27
CA CYS A 148 -3.09 25.70 -15.22
C CYS A 148 -3.60 26.11 -16.61
N ILE A 149 -3.15 25.43 -17.67
CA ILE A 149 -3.47 25.73 -19.07
C ILE A 149 -4.15 24.51 -19.70
N MET A 150 -5.29 24.74 -20.36
CA MET A 150 -6.09 23.68 -20.99
C MET A 150 -5.30 22.80 -21.97
N GLU A 151 -4.37 23.38 -22.74
CA GLU A 151 -3.56 22.61 -23.69
C GLU A 151 -2.52 21.71 -22.99
N GLU A 152 -1.97 22.15 -21.87
CA GLU A 152 -1.08 21.31 -21.04
C GLU A 152 -1.86 20.17 -20.41
N GLU A 153 -3.04 20.46 -19.87
CA GLU A 153 -3.92 19.44 -19.29
C GLU A 153 -4.34 18.41 -20.33
N LYS A 154 -4.70 18.84 -21.56
CA LYS A 154 -4.97 17.92 -22.68
C LYS A 154 -3.78 17.01 -22.96
N GLU A 155 -2.55 17.52 -22.89
CA GLU A 155 -1.36 16.71 -23.13
C GLU A 155 -1.10 15.70 -22.00
N VAL A 156 -1.28 16.10 -20.73
CA VAL A 156 -1.21 15.19 -19.59
C VAL A 156 -2.25 14.07 -19.75
N LEU A 157 -3.49 14.39 -20.13
CA LEU A 157 -4.55 13.40 -20.38
C LEU A 157 -4.20 12.46 -21.54
N ARG A 158 -3.54 12.94 -22.61
CA ARG A 158 -3.05 12.07 -23.69
C ARG A 158 -2.00 11.09 -23.16
N GLN A 159 -1.06 11.54 -22.35
CA GLN A 159 -0.04 10.67 -21.75
C GLN A 159 -0.66 9.65 -20.79
N THR A 160 -1.65 10.05 -19.98
CA THR A 160 -2.40 9.14 -19.10
C THR A 160 -3.12 8.06 -19.90
N ASN A 161 -3.76 8.41 -21.03
CA ASN A 161 -4.39 7.42 -21.90
C ASN A 161 -3.37 6.49 -22.56
N GLN A 162 -2.23 7.00 -23.01
CA GLN A 162 -1.12 6.18 -23.54
C GLN A 162 -0.59 5.20 -22.49
N LEU A 163 -0.44 5.64 -21.25
CA LEU A 163 -0.06 4.79 -20.12
C LEU A 163 -1.12 3.69 -19.89
N GLY A 164 -2.40 4.06 -19.91
CA GLY A 164 -3.51 3.11 -19.82
C GLY A 164 -3.50 2.04 -20.92
N PHE A 165 -3.14 2.40 -22.15
CA PHE A 165 -2.96 1.43 -23.23
C PHE A 165 -1.77 0.49 -22.97
N ARG A 166 -0.64 1.00 -22.48
CA ARG A 166 0.52 0.16 -22.12
C ARG A 166 0.18 -0.86 -21.04
N TYR A 167 -0.71 -0.52 -20.10
CA TYR A 167 -1.17 -1.47 -19.08
C TYR A 167 -1.98 -2.64 -19.63
N LEU A 168 -2.44 -2.62 -20.89
CA LEU A 168 -3.09 -3.78 -21.50
C LEU A 168 -2.08 -4.88 -21.86
N ASP A 169 -0.80 -4.51 -21.98
CA ASP A 169 0.27 -5.39 -22.49
C ASP A 169 1.23 -5.88 -21.39
N VAL A 170 0.98 -5.54 -20.12
CA VAL A 170 1.88 -5.93 -19.00
C VAL A 170 1.65 -7.36 -18.50
N GLY A 171 0.45 -7.92 -18.75
CA GLY A 171 0.06 -9.24 -18.29
C GLY A 171 0.16 -10.31 -19.38
N GLU A 172 0.43 -11.53 -18.97
CA GLU A 172 0.44 -12.73 -19.81
C GLU A 172 -0.73 -13.65 -19.39
N GLU A 173 -1.25 -14.47 -20.30
CA GLU A 173 -2.16 -15.57 -19.92
C GLU A 173 -1.37 -16.64 -19.15
N LEU A 174 -1.95 -17.17 -18.07
CA LEU A 174 -1.36 -18.25 -17.29
C LEU A 174 -2.10 -19.57 -17.54
N GLU A 175 -1.35 -20.59 -17.92
CA GLU A 175 -1.90 -21.92 -18.19
C GLU A 175 -2.50 -22.55 -16.92
N ILE A 176 -3.66 -23.18 -17.08
CA ILE A 176 -4.32 -23.96 -16.03
C ILE A 176 -4.06 -25.43 -16.27
N VAL A 177 -3.34 -26.04 -15.33
CA VAL A 177 -2.89 -27.44 -15.43
C VAL A 177 -3.59 -28.33 -14.42
N ASP A 178 -3.77 -29.60 -14.77
CA ASP A 178 -4.32 -30.61 -13.88
C ASP A 178 -3.21 -31.19 -13.00
N LEU A 179 -3.19 -30.73 -11.74
CA LEU A 179 -2.26 -31.19 -10.71
C LEU A 179 -3.03 -31.78 -9.52
N PRO A 180 -2.44 -32.74 -8.79
CA PRO A 180 -3.05 -33.27 -7.56
C PRO A 180 -3.34 -32.15 -6.56
N GLU A 181 -4.47 -32.28 -5.86
CA GLU A 181 -4.81 -31.34 -4.78
C GLU A 181 -3.79 -31.45 -3.64
N MET A 182 -3.28 -30.30 -3.20
CA MET A 182 -2.38 -30.22 -2.05
C MET A 182 -3.11 -29.64 -0.83
N PRO A 183 -2.73 -30.04 0.40
CA PRO A 183 -3.27 -29.45 1.61
C PRO A 183 -2.87 -27.97 1.72
N VAL A 184 -3.73 -27.19 2.37
CA VAL A 184 -3.47 -25.78 2.67
C VAL A 184 -2.23 -25.66 3.55
N VAL A 185 -1.31 -24.78 3.17
CA VAL A 185 -0.12 -24.46 3.96
C VAL A 185 -0.53 -23.62 5.16
N LYS A 186 -0.54 -24.26 6.34
CA LYS A 186 -0.84 -23.60 7.63
C LYS A 186 0.41 -23.13 8.38
N LYS A 187 1.60 -23.42 7.84
CA LYS A 187 2.86 -23.03 8.46
C LYS A 187 3.02 -21.51 8.32
N LYS A 188 3.36 -20.85 9.43
CA LYS A 188 3.85 -19.47 9.39
C LYS A 188 5.32 -19.47 9.01
N PHE A 189 5.62 -18.73 7.94
CA PHE A 189 6.98 -18.43 7.55
C PHE A 189 7.50 -17.30 8.44
N ASN A 190 8.71 -17.51 8.95
CA ASN A 190 9.49 -16.50 9.67
C ASN A 190 10.78 -16.28 8.87
N GLY A 191 10.65 -16.06 7.54
CA GLY A 191 11.76 -16.18 6.59
C GLY A 191 13.00 -15.39 6.98
N ARG A 192 12.82 -14.12 7.35
CA ARG A 192 13.88 -13.24 7.87
C ARG A 192 13.38 -12.56 9.14
N ASP A 193 14.14 -12.68 10.22
CA ASP A 193 13.91 -11.90 11.43
C ASP A 193 14.38 -10.47 11.17
N TRP A 194 13.51 -9.71 10.50
CA TRP A 194 13.75 -8.33 10.11
C TRP A 194 12.63 -7.48 10.68
N SER A 195 13.03 -6.46 11.43
CA SER A 195 12.14 -5.47 12.03
C SER A 195 12.76 -4.10 11.96
N LEU A 196 11.92 -3.09 11.85
CA LEU A 196 12.35 -1.70 11.82
C LEU A 196 12.52 -1.14 13.24
N PRO A 197 13.46 -0.19 13.43
CA PRO A 197 13.68 0.43 14.72
C PRO A 197 12.45 1.28 15.12
N ARG A 198 11.96 1.08 16.34
CA ARG A 198 10.82 1.84 16.91
C ARG A 198 11.28 2.94 17.85
N ARG A 199 12.04 3.88 17.30
CA ARG A 199 12.58 5.00 18.08
C ARG A 199 11.55 6.12 18.19
N GLN A 200 11.56 6.80 19.33
CA GLN A 200 10.66 7.91 19.59
C GLN A 200 11.16 9.19 18.91
N VAL A 201 10.21 9.94 18.36
CA VAL A 201 10.46 11.26 17.77
C VAL A 201 10.20 12.31 18.84
N ALA A 202 11.18 13.16 19.10
CA ALA A 202 11.08 14.26 20.06
C ALA A 202 10.83 15.60 19.38
N SER A 203 11.50 15.87 18.26
CA SER A 203 11.42 17.16 17.57
C SER A 203 11.69 17.06 16.06
N LEU A 204 11.28 18.10 15.34
CA LEU A 204 11.56 18.31 13.92
C LEU A 204 12.51 19.51 13.76
N ASP A 205 13.47 19.40 12.86
CA ASP A 205 14.32 20.52 12.46
C ASP A 205 13.51 21.69 11.87
N GLY A 206 13.70 22.90 12.41
CA GLY A 206 12.96 24.09 12.04
C GLY A 206 13.18 24.56 10.61
N ASP A 207 14.41 24.47 10.11
CA ASP A 207 14.72 24.82 8.72
C ASP A 207 14.06 23.84 7.76
N PHE A 208 14.03 22.55 8.10
CA PHE A 208 13.32 21.55 7.32
C PHE A 208 11.80 21.78 7.30
N ALA A 209 11.19 22.06 8.46
CA ALA A 209 9.78 22.40 8.54
C ALA A 209 9.44 23.65 7.69
N GLN A 210 10.29 24.68 7.77
CA GLN A 210 10.11 25.90 7.00
C GLN A 210 10.27 25.66 5.49
N GLN A 211 11.21 24.82 5.07
CA GLN A 211 11.41 24.45 3.67
C GLN A 211 10.16 23.76 3.09
N LEU A 212 9.57 22.81 3.83
CA LEU A 212 8.34 22.11 3.44
C LEU A 212 7.17 23.10 3.30
N VAL A 213 6.97 23.97 4.29
CA VAL A 213 5.87 24.95 4.29
C VAL A 213 6.05 25.99 3.19
N SER A 214 7.26 26.52 3.00
CA SER A 214 7.55 27.45 1.90
C SER A 214 7.25 26.82 0.55
N LYS A 215 7.60 25.55 0.35
CA LYS A 215 7.25 24.85 -0.88
C LYS A 215 5.75 24.61 -1.01
N SER A 216 5.05 24.29 0.07
CA SER A 216 3.58 24.13 0.06
C SER A 216 2.86 25.43 -0.31
N VAL A 217 3.32 26.58 0.19
CA VAL A 217 2.79 27.89 -0.21
C VAL A 217 3.08 28.19 -1.68
N GLU A 218 4.27 27.85 -2.17
CA GLU A 218 4.67 28.05 -3.57
C GLU A 218 3.76 27.27 -4.54
N ILE A 219 3.45 26.01 -4.25
CA ILE A 219 2.69 25.14 -5.16
C ILE A 219 1.17 25.37 -5.14
N GLY A 220 0.66 26.19 -4.22
CA GLY A 220 -0.74 26.57 -4.13
C GLY A 220 -1.55 25.79 -3.08
N GLN A 221 -2.73 26.35 -2.74
CA GLN A 221 -3.56 25.87 -1.64
C GLN A 221 -4.10 24.46 -1.87
N GLY A 222 -4.17 23.68 -0.77
CA GLY A 222 -4.77 22.35 -0.74
C GLY A 222 -3.82 21.23 -1.16
N ARG A 223 -2.59 21.54 -1.57
CA ARG A 223 -1.58 20.52 -1.92
C ARG A 223 -0.61 20.28 -0.79
N GLU A 224 -0.43 19.01 -0.50
CA GLU A 224 0.56 18.55 0.47
C GLU A 224 1.95 18.55 -0.17
N VAL A 225 2.95 18.67 0.68
CA VAL A 225 4.35 18.60 0.32
C VAL A 225 5.03 17.69 1.32
N ALA A 226 5.96 16.86 0.87
CA ALA A 226 6.64 15.91 1.74
C ALA A 226 8.13 15.83 1.48
N GLY A 227 8.84 15.23 2.43
CA GLY A 227 10.22 14.83 2.32
C GLY A 227 10.52 13.71 3.30
N ILE A 228 11.72 13.15 3.16
CA ILE A 228 12.25 12.19 4.13
C ILE A 228 13.23 12.93 5.05
N GLY A 229 13.09 12.68 6.34
CA GLY A 229 14.09 13.04 7.35
C GLY A 229 14.72 11.79 7.98
N ILE A 230 15.82 11.97 8.69
CA ILE A 230 16.47 10.93 9.50
C ILE A 230 16.40 11.32 10.96
N LEU A 231 16.02 10.34 11.79
CA LEU A 231 16.02 10.48 13.24
C LEU A 231 17.43 10.33 13.81
N ASP A 232 17.98 11.40 14.38
CA ASP A 232 19.28 11.37 15.07
C ASP A 232 19.19 10.73 16.47
N ASP A 233 20.32 10.60 17.15
CA ASP A 233 20.43 9.94 18.46
C ASP A 233 19.63 10.64 19.56
N GLU A 234 19.45 11.95 19.44
CA GLU A 234 18.66 12.80 20.34
C GLU A 234 17.14 12.75 20.07
N GLY A 235 16.72 12.06 19.00
CA GLY A 235 15.32 11.97 18.60
C GLY A 235 14.82 13.19 17.82
N ARG A 236 15.74 13.99 17.24
CA ARG A 236 15.42 15.08 16.32
C ARG A 236 15.45 14.57 14.88
N VAL A 237 14.43 14.94 14.11
CA VAL A 237 14.35 14.60 12.68
C VAL A 237 15.03 15.68 11.85
N ARG A 238 16.09 15.31 11.13
CA ARG A 238 16.87 16.19 10.25
C ARG A 238 16.55 15.91 8.78
N PRO A 239 16.63 16.91 7.89
CA PRO A 239 16.34 16.72 6.47
C PRO A 239 17.28 15.69 5.84
N HIS A 240 16.72 14.75 5.08
CA HIS A 240 17.46 13.73 4.34
C HIS A 240 16.78 13.45 3.00
N GLY A 241 16.97 14.39 2.08
CA GLY A 241 16.38 14.34 0.76
C GLY A 241 15.84 15.69 0.31
N ARG A 242 15.36 15.75 -0.93
CA ARG A 242 14.68 16.92 -1.47
C ARG A 242 13.20 16.95 -1.11
N VAL A 243 12.63 18.13 -1.00
CA VAL A 243 11.19 18.28 -0.85
C VAL A 243 10.47 17.93 -2.17
N VAL A 244 9.42 17.14 -2.09
CA VAL A 244 8.56 16.72 -3.22
C VAL A 244 7.13 17.20 -3.02
N ALA A 245 6.48 17.58 -4.12
CA ALA A 245 5.07 17.97 -4.08
C ALA A 245 4.17 16.72 -4.10
N GLY A 246 3.14 16.72 -3.26
CA GLY A 246 2.07 15.73 -3.24
C GLY A 246 0.82 16.18 -3.98
N GLY A 247 -0.26 15.42 -3.81
CA GLY A 247 -1.59 15.72 -4.29
C GLY A 247 -2.42 16.49 -3.24
N ILE A 248 -3.74 16.47 -3.42
CA ILE A 248 -4.69 17.01 -2.44
C ILE A 248 -5.05 15.86 -1.48
N GLY A 249 -4.58 15.92 -0.24
CA GLY A 249 -4.83 14.90 0.78
C GLY A 249 -4.02 13.61 0.65
N PHE A 250 -2.93 13.62 -0.13
CA PHE A 250 -2.01 12.49 -0.19
C PHE A 250 -0.62 12.87 -0.73
N VAL A 251 0.37 12.05 -0.39
CA VAL A 251 1.73 12.10 -0.94
C VAL A 251 2.02 10.76 -1.63
N PRO A 252 2.35 10.74 -2.93
CA PRO A 252 2.65 9.49 -3.64
C PRO A 252 3.90 8.80 -3.09
N ALA A 253 3.82 7.47 -2.89
CA ALA A 253 4.84 6.74 -2.14
C ALA A 253 6.16 6.62 -2.89
N ARG A 254 6.12 6.48 -4.23
CA ARG A 254 7.36 6.41 -5.03
C ARG A 254 8.02 7.78 -5.11
N LEU A 255 7.23 8.82 -5.38
CA LEU A 255 7.77 10.19 -5.44
C LEU A 255 8.34 10.66 -4.10
N MET A 256 7.70 10.30 -2.98
CA MET A 256 8.25 10.51 -1.65
C MET A 256 9.62 9.85 -1.49
N ALA A 257 9.75 8.56 -1.82
CA ALA A 257 11.02 7.86 -1.71
C ALA A 257 12.12 8.43 -2.64
N SER A 258 11.72 8.92 -3.83
CA SER A 258 12.62 9.60 -4.77
C SER A 258 13.23 10.89 -4.22
N SER A 259 12.75 11.36 -3.05
CA SER A 259 13.40 12.47 -2.35
C SER A 259 14.78 12.10 -1.82
N ALA A 260 14.99 10.84 -1.43
CA ALA A 260 16.15 10.42 -0.65
C ALA A 260 17.00 9.36 -1.37
N VAL A 261 16.38 8.53 -2.22
CA VAL A 261 17.05 7.39 -2.87
C VAL A 261 16.72 7.29 -4.35
N ASP A 262 17.56 6.57 -5.10
CA ASP A 262 17.30 6.24 -6.50
C ASP A 262 16.24 5.13 -6.63
N ILE A 263 15.08 5.50 -7.14
CA ILE A 263 13.93 4.60 -7.33
C ILE A 263 13.87 3.94 -8.72
N THR A 264 14.75 4.31 -9.65
CA THR A 264 14.69 3.84 -11.05
C THR A 264 14.84 2.33 -11.12
N GLY A 265 13.90 1.69 -11.81
CA GLY A 265 13.87 0.24 -12.01
C GLY A 265 13.68 -0.57 -10.74
N LYS A 266 13.25 0.03 -9.63
CA LYS A 266 13.10 -0.64 -8.33
C LYS A 266 11.67 -0.58 -7.80
N SER A 267 11.24 -1.66 -7.17
CA SER A 267 9.89 -1.77 -6.64
C SER A 267 9.74 -0.98 -5.33
N LEU A 268 8.53 -0.59 -4.95
CA LEU A 268 8.27 0.04 -3.64
C LEU A 268 8.77 -0.83 -2.47
N TYR A 269 8.53 -2.14 -2.53
CA TYR A 269 9.08 -3.07 -1.54
C TYR A 269 10.61 -2.97 -1.42
N GLU A 270 11.33 -3.02 -2.54
CA GLU A 270 12.80 -2.94 -2.54
C GLU A 270 13.27 -1.59 -1.98
N ILE A 271 12.64 -0.51 -2.43
CA ILE A 271 12.94 0.85 -1.99
C ILE A 271 12.80 0.99 -0.46
N TYR A 272 11.66 0.62 0.11
CA TYR A 272 11.39 0.83 1.55
C TYR A 272 12.01 -0.23 2.47
N ALA A 273 12.27 -1.44 1.96
CA ALA A 273 12.90 -2.49 2.74
C ALA A 273 14.44 -2.42 2.73
N GLU A 274 15.06 -1.90 1.66
CA GLU A 274 16.50 -2.02 1.44
C GLU A 274 17.24 -0.69 1.22
N LEU A 275 16.57 0.33 0.66
CA LEU A 275 17.25 1.57 0.27
C LEU A 275 16.96 2.74 1.22
N VAL A 276 15.69 2.95 1.56
CA VAL A 276 15.29 3.98 2.52
C VAL A 276 15.82 3.61 3.89
N ASP A 277 16.56 4.54 4.50
CA ASP A 277 17.18 4.34 5.81
C ASP A 277 16.16 3.79 6.84
N PRO A 278 16.52 2.78 7.65
CA PRO A 278 15.66 2.30 8.74
C PRO A 278 15.23 3.38 9.74
N GLN A 279 16.03 4.44 9.90
CA GLN A 279 15.78 5.61 10.76
C GLN A 279 14.96 6.71 10.05
N ALA A 280 14.51 6.46 8.82
CA ALA A 280 13.74 7.43 8.05
C ALA A 280 12.41 7.77 8.75
N VAL A 281 12.07 9.05 8.72
CA VAL A 281 10.78 9.60 9.14
C VAL A 281 10.18 10.32 7.95
N ILE A 282 8.92 10.02 7.66
CA ILE A 282 8.17 10.71 6.62
C ILE A 282 7.69 12.04 7.20
N VAL A 283 7.94 13.14 6.52
CA VAL A 283 7.51 14.47 6.97
C VAL A 283 6.70 15.12 5.86
N HIS A 284 5.46 15.51 6.14
CA HIS A 284 4.60 16.18 5.18
C HIS A 284 3.87 17.40 5.76
N THR A 285 3.28 18.23 4.89
CA THR A 285 2.51 19.41 5.29
C THR A 285 1.01 19.12 5.32
N HIS A 286 0.31 19.73 6.27
CA HIS A 286 -1.15 19.81 6.33
C HIS A 286 -1.60 21.27 6.16
N PRO A 287 -1.84 21.72 4.91
CA PRO A 287 -2.28 23.08 4.64
C PRO A 287 -3.64 23.38 5.29
N GLY A 288 -3.72 24.47 6.06
CA GLY A 288 -4.94 24.88 6.76
C GLY A 288 -5.20 24.14 8.09
N GLY A 289 -4.38 23.15 8.44
CA GLY A 289 -4.49 22.39 9.69
C GLY A 289 -3.46 22.80 10.75
N THR A 290 -3.43 22.03 11.84
CA THR A 290 -2.44 22.13 12.93
C THR A 290 -1.41 20.98 12.92
N GLY A 291 -1.43 20.16 11.86
CA GLY A 291 -0.62 18.96 11.76
C GLY A 291 -1.25 17.72 12.41
N VAL A 292 -2.53 17.77 12.77
CA VAL A 292 -3.26 16.57 13.23
C VAL A 292 -3.55 15.66 12.04
N MET A 293 -3.25 14.38 12.20
CA MET A 293 -3.35 13.35 11.17
C MET A 293 -4.60 12.47 11.32
N HIS A 294 -5.00 11.88 10.19
CA HIS A 294 -6.08 10.92 10.08
C HIS A 294 -5.55 9.51 9.76
N VAL A 295 -6.44 8.52 9.73
CA VAL A 295 -6.09 7.11 9.45
C VAL A 295 -5.29 6.93 8.14
N GLY A 296 -5.53 7.78 7.13
CA GLY A 296 -4.79 7.74 5.87
C GLY A 296 -3.30 7.99 6.05
N ASP A 297 -2.89 8.88 6.95
CA ASP A 297 -1.47 9.17 7.22
C ASP A 297 -0.80 8.00 7.93
N ALA A 298 -1.50 7.43 8.93
CA ALA A 298 -1.03 6.24 9.63
C ALA A 298 -0.81 5.08 8.65
N GLN A 299 -1.69 4.92 7.66
CA GLN A 299 -1.55 3.94 6.58
C GLN A 299 -0.44 4.30 5.59
N ALA A 300 -0.25 5.58 5.27
CA ALA A 300 0.80 6.05 4.36
C ALA A 300 2.21 6.02 4.95
N GLY A 301 2.36 5.87 6.27
CA GLY A 301 3.64 5.74 6.95
C GLY A 301 3.76 4.48 7.80
N PRO A 302 3.48 4.55 9.12
CA PRO A 302 3.87 3.50 10.07
C PRO A 302 3.16 2.15 9.84
N ALA A 303 1.90 2.12 9.40
CA ALA A 303 1.20 0.85 9.17
C ALA A 303 1.75 0.07 7.98
N THR A 304 2.13 0.77 6.90
CA THR A 304 2.59 0.16 5.65
C THR A 304 4.10 0.00 5.63
N TRP A 305 4.83 1.09 5.85
CA TRP A 305 6.29 1.17 5.69
C TRP A 305 7.06 1.04 7.01
N GLY A 306 6.36 0.97 8.15
CA GLY A 306 7.00 0.88 9.46
C GLY A 306 7.85 2.10 9.82
N ARG A 307 7.64 3.23 9.13
CA ARG A 307 8.32 4.51 9.40
C ARG A 307 7.36 5.47 10.11
N PRO A 308 7.80 6.20 11.15
CA PRO A 308 7.00 7.28 11.71
C PRO A 308 6.65 8.32 10.64
N ILE A 309 5.52 9.00 10.83
CA ILE A 309 5.08 10.08 9.96
C ILE A 309 4.79 11.35 10.77
N ILE A 310 5.28 12.48 10.30
CA ILE A 310 5.11 13.81 10.89
C ILE A 310 4.31 14.68 9.95
N ALA A 311 3.24 15.31 10.46
CA ALA A 311 2.52 16.34 9.74
C ALA A 311 2.81 17.73 10.33
N VAL A 312 3.20 18.67 9.47
CA VAL A 312 3.43 20.08 9.79
C VAL A 312 2.22 20.90 9.36
N GLY A 313 1.46 21.41 10.32
CA GLY A 313 0.35 22.31 10.05
C GLY A 313 0.84 23.71 9.71
N HIS A 314 0.21 24.35 8.74
CA HIS A 314 0.48 25.76 8.44
C HIS A 314 -0.74 26.51 7.92
N SER A 315 -0.75 27.83 8.11
CA SER A 315 -1.75 28.72 7.54
C SER A 315 -1.53 28.94 6.04
N LYS A 316 -2.50 29.59 5.39
CA LYS A 316 -2.42 30.02 3.99
C LYS A 316 -1.19 30.90 3.69
N ASP A 317 -0.70 31.63 4.69
CA ASP A 317 0.41 32.58 4.57
C ASP A 317 1.76 31.92 4.95
N GLY A 318 1.76 30.60 5.16
CA GLY A 318 2.96 29.84 5.52
C GLY A 318 3.36 29.94 6.99
N ARG A 319 2.48 30.43 7.87
CA ARG A 319 2.74 30.40 9.32
C ARG A 319 2.53 29.00 9.86
N ILE A 320 3.58 28.36 10.35
CA ILE A 320 3.50 27.06 11.04
C ILE A 320 2.58 27.19 12.27
N THR A 321 1.66 26.25 12.41
CA THR A 321 0.64 26.20 13.48
C THR A 321 0.88 25.06 14.46
N GLY A 322 1.70 24.07 14.10
CA GLY A 322 2.08 22.94 14.95
C GLY A 322 2.65 21.79 14.12
N ALA A 323 3.22 20.81 14.82
CA ALA A 323 3.59 19.53 14.22
C ALA A 323 3.19 18.39 15.15
N THR A 324 2.70 17.30 14.56
CA THR A 324 2.45 16.05 15.28
C THR A 324 3.09 14.87 14.57
N VAL A 325 3.35 13.80 15.33
CA VAL A 325 3.91 12.54 14.83
C VAL A 325 2.97 11.39 15.16
N ILE A 326 2.85 10.43 14.24
CA ILE A 326 2.36 9.08 14.54
C ILE A 326 3.57 8.15 14.46
N GLU A 327 3.93 7.57 15.60
CA GLU A 327 5.02 6.61 15.74
C GLU A 327 4.54 5.17 15.47
N THR A 328 5.46 4.27 15.18
CA THR A 328 5.16 2.86 14.99
C THR A 328 4.97 2.17 16.34
N THR A 329 3.72 1.94 16.74
CA THR A 329 3.34 1.34 18.03
C THR A 329 2.49 0.08 17.85
N ASP A 330 2.41 -0.78 18.88
CA ASP A 330 1.54 -1.96 18.84
C ASP A 330 0.06 -1.57 18.75
N GLN A 331 -0.36 -0.50 19.44
CA GLN A 331 -1.72 0.03 19.38
C GLN A 331 -2.14 0.40 17.95
N LEU A 332 -1.23 0.99 17.17
CA LEU A 332 -1.49 1.29 15.76
C LEU A 332 -1.82 0.03 14.94
N PHE A 333 -1.10 -1.06 15.19
CA PHE A 333 -1.32 -2.31 14.49
C PHE A 333 -2.60 -3.02 14.96
N ASP A 334 -2.91 -2.95 16.26
CA ASP A 334 -4.16 -3.48 16.80
C ASP A 334 -5.38 -2.78 16.17
N LEU A 335 -5.33 -1.45 16.01
CA LEU A 335 -6.38 -0.69 15.31
C LEU A 335 -6.49 -1.07 13.83
N ALA A 336 -5.38 -1.33 13.15
CA ALA A 336 -5.37 -1.74 11.75
C ALA A 336 -5.95 -3.16 11.56
N ASP A 337 -5.59 -4.09 12.44
CA ASP A 337 -6.14 -5.46 12.46
C ASP A 337 -7.64 -5.43 12.75
N GLU A 338 -8.08 -4.58 13.69
CA GLU A 338 -9.51 -4.42 13.98
C GLU A 338 -10.28 -3.82 12.81
N ASP A 339 -9.75 -2.79 12.13
CA ASP A 339 -10.40 -2.18 10.97
C ASP A 339 -10.60 -3.21 9.83
N GLU A 340 -9.59 -4.03 9.55
CA GLU A 340 -9.67 -5.10 8.55
C GLU A 340 -10.71 -6.16 8.93
N ARG A 341 -10.79 -6.56 10.20
CA ARG A 341 -11.83 -7.47 10.69
C ARG A 341 -13.24 -6.89 10.48
N LEU A 342 -13.46 -5.64 10.87
CA LEU A 342 -14.75 -4.96 10.71
C LEU A 342 -15.13 -4.79 9.22
N ASN A 343 -14.15 -4.64 8.33
CA ASN A 343 -14.39 -4.60 6.88
C ASN A 343 -14.99 -5.91 6.34
N LEU A 344 -14.74 -7.04 6.99
CA LEU A 344 -15.33 -8.33 6.65
C LEU A 344 -16.69 -8.54 7.31
N GLU A 345 -16.78 -8.26 8.62
CA GLU A 345 -18.02 -8.37 9.40
C GLU A 345 -19.15 -7.51 8.83
N PHE A 346 -18.81 -6.39 8.18
CA PHE A 346 -19.77 -5.56 7.47
C PHE A 346 -20.66 -6.36 6.51
N PHE A 347 -20.10 -7.36 5.82
CA PHE A 347 -20.84 -8.19 4.88
C PHE A 347 -21.59 -9.35 5.53
N GLU A 348 -21.37 -9.58 6.83
CA GLU A 348 -22.05 -10.59 7.62
C GLU A 348 -23.22 -9.99 8.44
N ALA A 349 -23.37 -8.67 8.43
CA ALA A 349 -24.45 -7.97 9.11
C ALA A 349 -25.82 -8.32 8.48
N GLU A 350 -26.69 -8.96 9.26
CA GLU A 350 -28.05 -9.33 8.84
C GLU A 350 -29.11 -8.26 9.15
N THR A 351 -28.77 -7.26 9.99
CA THR A 351 -29.70 -6.19 10.39
C THR A 351 -29.07 -4.79 10.29
N PRO A 352 -29.87 -3.74 10.04
CA PRO A 352 -29.39 -2.35 10.05
C PRO A 352 -28.72 -1.94 11.37
N GLU A 353 -29.18 -2.48 12.50
CA GLU A 353 -28.60 -2.21 13.81
C GLU A 353 -27.17 -2.76 13.90
N THR A 354 -26.95 -4.00 13.45
CA THR A 354 -25.62 -4.63 13.40
C THR A 354 -24.69 -3.87 12.46
N GLU A 355 -25.18 -3.47 11.28
CA GLU A 355 -24.41 -2.64 10.35
C GLU A 355 -24.04 -1.28 10.99
N ALA A 356 -24.98 -0.64 11.68
CA ALA A 356 -24.75 0.62 12.36
C ALA A 356 -23.70 0.49 13.47
N GLU A 357 -23.72 -0.58 14.26
CA GLU A 357 -22.71 -0.87 15.27
C GLU A 357 -21.30 -1.00 14.65
N ILE A 358 -21.17 -1.75 13.55
CA ILE A 358 -19.90 -1.91 12.82
C ILE A 358 -19.40 -0.55 12.31
N ARG A 359 -20.27 0.23 11.66
CA ARG A 359 -19.92 1.57 11.15
C ARG A 359 -19.50 2.51 12.28
N ASN A 360 -20.23 2.52 13.39
CA ASN A 360 -19.91 3.34 14.55
C ASN A 360 -18.55 2.95 15.16
N ARG A 361 -18.23 1.65 15.22
CA ARG A 361 -16.90 1.20 15.65
C ARG A 361 -15.81 1.67 14.70
N LYS A 362 -16.01 1.59 13.37
CA LYS A 362 -15.04 2.12 12.39
C LYS A 362 -14.82 3.63 12.55
N PHE A 363 -15.88 4.40 12.83
CA PHE A 363 -15.74 5.83 13.15
C PHE A 363 -14.93 6.06 14.44
N ALA A 364 -15.15 5.25 15.48
CA ALA A 364 -14.37 5.32 16.72
C ALA A 364 -12.89 4.99 16.49
N ILE A 365 -12.59 3.96 15.69
CA ILE A 365 -11.21 3.62 15.29
C ILE A 365 -10.53 4.82 14.60
N ALA A 366 -11.24 5.49 13.69
CA ALA A 366 -10.70 6.69 13.03
C ALA A 366 -10.35 7.81 14.02
N GLN A 367 -11.15 7.98 15.09
CA GLN A 367 -10.85 8.92 16.17
C GLN A 367 -9.67 8.47 17.03
N GLU A 368 -9.55 7.16 17.29
CA GLU A 368 -8.41 6.59 18.03
C GLU A 368 -7.09 6.75 17.27
N TYR A 369 -7.10 6.65 15.93
CA TYR A 369 -5.95 7.00 15.09
C TYR A 369 -5.52 8.46 15.28
N THR A 370 -6.48 9.39 15.35
CA THR A 370 -6.19 10.79 15.68
C THR A 370 -5.60 10.92 17.09
N GLY A 371 -6.05 10.09 18.04
CA GLY A 371 -5.49 10.00 19.38
C GLY A 371 -4.04 9.49 19.44
N LEU A 372 -3.53 8.84 18.39
CA LEU A 372 -2.12 8.46 18.26
C LEU A 372 -1.21 9.64 17.91
N CYS A 373 -1.77 10.80 17.51
CA CYS A 373 -0.98 11.98 17.17
C CYS A 373 -0.34 12.57 18.43
N LYS A 374 1.00 12.51 18.49
CA LYS A 374 1.80 13.12 19.55
C LYS A 374 2.36 14.46 19.06
N THR A 375 2.13 15.53 19.81
CA THR A 375 2.75 16.84 19.51
C THR A 375 4.27 16.75 19.69
N ILE A 376 5.01 17.36 18.77
CA ILE A 376 6.47 17.47 18.82
C ILE A 376 6.91 18.93 18.70
N GLU A 377 8.12 19.23 19.16
CA GLU A 377 8.72 20.55 19.02
C GLU A 377 9.29 20.76 17.61
N ILE A 378 9.38 22.02 17.18
CA ILE A 378 10.07 22.44 15.96
C ILE A 378 11.24 23.33 16.39
N ASN A 379 12.47 22.83 16.24
CA ASN A 379 13.67 23.34 16.91
C ASN A 379 14.84 23.66 15.97
#